data_AF-A0A8J8CYN5-F1
#
_entry.id   AF-A0A8J8CYN5-F1
#
_cell.length_a   1.000
_cell.length_b   1.000
_cell.length_c   1.000
_cell.angle_alpha   90.00
_cell.angle_beta   90.00
_cell.angle_gamma   90.00
#
_symmetry.space_group_name_H-M   'P 1'
#
loop_
_entity.id
_entity.type
_entity.pdbx_description
1 polymer ?
#
loop_
_entity_poly.entity_id
_entity_poly.type
_entity_poly.pdbx_seq_one_letter_code
_entity_poly.pdbx_strand_id
1 'polypeptide(L)'
;MSAGAGSNGIFDQYTTLQWIAAGIVAVLTFPIGLAVPAYFYIKTSNGSAREQGAWEAWAVILVGILGIVAVELGGETGAKIIIALALLGIPVLFIIFAAVVGSFVVGMGNATVVALLLAGVAV
;
A
#
# COMPACT_ATOMS: atom_id res chain seq x y z
N MET A 1 -29.59 14.26 39.66
CA MET A 1 -29.47 14.48 38.21
C MET A 1 -28.08 14.01 37.82
N SER A 2 -27.95 12.79 37.32
CA SER A 2 -26.66 12.25 36.89
C SER A 2 -26.20 13.03 35.67
N ALA A 3 -25.12 13.80 35.82
CA ALA A 3 -24.34 14.26 34.68
C ALA A 3 -23.94 13.02 33.88
N GLY A 4 -24.59 12.80 32.73
CA GLY A 4 -24.19 11.76 31.80
C GLY A 4 -22.76 12.07 31.39
N ALA A 5 -21.82 11.25 31.87
CA ALA A 5 -20.46 11.25 31.38
C ALA A 5 -20.55 10.97 29.87
N GLY A 6 -20.51 12.02 29.07
CA GLY A 6 -20.36 11.91 27.62
C GLY A 6 -19.03 11.20 27.40
N SER A 7 -19.09 9.91 27.09
CA SER A 7 -17.93 9.20 26.60
C SER A 7 -17.58 9.86 25.28
N ASN A 8 -16.61 10.77 25.28
CA ASN A 8 -15.87 11.14 24.08
C ASN A 8 -14.91 9.99 23.80
N GLY A 9 -15.44 8.79 23.54
CA GLY A 9 -14.65 7.58 23.36
C GLY A 9 -13.82 7.72 22.10
N ILE A 10 -12.61 7.17 22.08
CA ILE A 10 -11.74 7.14 20.88
C ILE A 10 -12.47 6.56 19.65
N PHE A 11 -13.50 5.74 19.88
CA PHE A 11 -14.35 5.14 18.86
C PHE A 11 -15.38 6.09 18.26
N ASP A 12 -15.75 7.19 18.94
CA ASP A 12 -16.74 8.17 18.46
C ASP A 12 -16.14 9.18 17.47
N GLN A 13 -14.80 9.22 17.35
CA GLN A 13 -14.08 10.12 16.44
C GLN A 13 -14.08 9.64 14.99
N TYR A 14 -14.40 8.36 14.75
CA TYR A 14 -14.35 7.73 13.43
C TYR A 14 -15.66 7.01 13.12
N THR A 15 -16.09 7.10 11.87
CA THR A 15 -17.29 6.40 11.40
C THR A 15 -17.12 4.88 11.43
N THR A 16 -18.23 4.13 11.54
CA THR A 16 -18.23 2.66 11.45
C THR A 16 -17.54 2.15 10.19
N LEU A 17 -17.69 2.86 9.06
CA LEU A 17 -17.05 2.50 7.79
C LEU A 17 -15.52 2.65 7.86
N GLN A 18 -15.00 3.70 8.51
CA GLN A 18 -13.56 3.87 8.73
C GLN A 18 -12.98 2.76 9.60
N TRP A 19 -13.69 2.33 10.64
CA TRP A 19 -13.28 1.18 11.47
C TRP A 19 -13.22 -0.12 10.66
N ILE A 20 -14.23 -0.39 9.84
CA ILE A 20 -14.25 -1.57 8.96
C ILE A 20 -13.10 -1.50 7.96
N ALA A 21 -12.90 -0.35 7.31
CA ALA A 21 -11.81 -0.17 6.35
C ALA A 21 -10.44 -0.34 7.02
N ALA A 22 -10.21 0.23 8.20
CA ALA A 22 -8.99 0.05 8.97
C ALA A 22 -8.77 -1.41 9.36
N GLY A 23 -9.83 -2.12 9.77
CA GLY A 23 -9.77 -3.56 10.07
C GLY A 23 -9.39 -4.40 8.85
N ILE A 24 -9.98 -4.12 7.68
CA ILE A 24 -9.61 -4.78 6.41
C ILE A 24 -8.15 -4.49 6.07
N VAL A 25 -7.72 -3.23 6.13
CA VAL A 25 -6.33 -2.85 5.86
C VAL A 25 -5.38 -3.56 6.82
N ALA A 26 -5.69 -3.60 8.12
CA ALA A 26 -4.88 -4.31 9.11
C ALA A 26 -4.79 -5.82 8.78
N VAL A 27 -5.90 -6.47 8.47
CA VAL A 27 -5.92 -7.90 8.11
C VAL A 27 -5.19 -8.18 6.79
N LEU A 28 -5.19 -7.26 5.84
CA LEU A 28 -4.49 -7.46 4.57
C LEU A 28 -2.99 -7.13 4.68
N THR A 29 -2.61 -6.15 5.50
CA THR A 29 -1.21 -5.68 5.57
C THR A 29 -0.40 -6.42 6.63
N PHE A 30 -0.99 -6.74 7.79
CA PHE A 30 -0.28 -7.38 8.89
C PHE A 30 0.25 -8.79 8.55
N PRO A 31 -0.55 -9.72 7.95
CA PRO A 31 -0.04 -11.02 7.53
C PRO A 31 1.05 -10.89 6.45
N ILE A 32 0.92 -9.94 5.53
CA ILE A 32 1.94 -9.67 4.51
C ILE A 32 3.25 -9.19 5.16
N GLY A 33 3.16 -8.32 6.17
CA GLY A 33 4.31 -7.84 6.94
C GLY A 33 5.06 -8.95 7.67
N LEU A 34 4.35 -10.00 8.11
CA LEU A 34 4.96 -11.19 8.72
C LEU A 34 5.44 -12.24 7.70
N ALA A 35 4.84 -12.28 6.51
CA ALA A 35 5.18 -13.27 5.49
C ALA A 35 6.62 -13.14 4.98
N VAL A 36 7.13 -11.91 4.85
CA VAL A 36 8.51 -11.64 4.40
C VAL A 36 9.55 -12.23 5.37
N PRO A 37 9.57 -11.90 6.68
CA PRO A 37 10.53 -12.50 7.60
C PRO A 37 10.33 -14.01 7.77
N ALA A 38 9.08 -14.50 7.76
CA ALA A 38 8.79 -15.93 7.83
C ALA A 38 9.37 -16.70 6.62
N TYR A 39 9.21 -16.15 5.41
CA TYR A 39 9.79 -16.72 4.19
C TYR A 39 11.32 -16.85 4.31
N PHE A 40 12.00 -15.79 4.76
CA PHE A 40 13.45 -15.84 4.93
C PHE A 40 13.88 -16.84 5.99
N TYR A 41 13.17 -16.92 7.13
CA TYR A 41 13.45 -17.91 8.16
C TYR A 41 13.33 -19.35 7.63
N ILE A 42 12.28 -19.65 6.87
CA ILE A 42 12.09 -20.98 6.27
C ILE A 42 13.19 -21.27 5.25
N LYS A 43 13.54 -20.29 4.40
CA LYS A 43 14.56 -20.46 3.36
C LYS A 43 15.95 -20.71 3.93
N THR A 44 16.32 -19.97 4.99
CA THR A 44 17.60 -20.19 5.68
C THR A 44 17.62 -21.51 6.42
N SER A 45 16.52 -21.89 7.09
CA SER A 45 16.38 -23.18 7.79
C SER A 45 16.51 -24.38 6.84
N ASN A 46 16.06 -24.23 5.59
CA ASN A 46 16.15 -25.27 4.56
C ASN A 46 17.50 -25.31 3.83
N GLY A 47 18.45 -24.41 4.15
CA GLY A 47 19.75 -24.34 3.48
C GLY A 47 19.68 -23.90 2.01
N SER A 48 18.54 -23.38 1.54
CA SER A 48 18.33 -22.91 0.17
C SER A 48 18.54 -21.40 0.01
N ALA A 49 19.01 -20.73 1.07
CA ALA A 49 19.40 -19.34 1.03
C ALA A 49 20.62 -19.16 0.11
N ARG A 50 20.61 -18.08 -0.66
CA ARG A 50 21.69 -17.68 -1.57
C ARG A 50 22.12 -16.28 -1.17
N GLU A 51 23.39 -15.94 -1.43
CA GLU A 51 23.84 -14.56 -1.29
C GLU A 51 22.98 -13.65 -2.16
N GLN A 52 22.51 -12.56 -1.57
CA GLN A 52 21.71 -11.54 -2.26
C GLN A 52 22.54 -10.30 -2.54
N GLY A 53 22.44 -9.79 -3.77
CA GLY A 53 22.98 -8.49 -4.14
C GLY A 53 22.13 -7.34 -3.58
N ALA A 54 22.67 -6.12 -3.66
CA ALA A 54 21.99 -4.93 -3.15
C ALA A 54 20.60 -4.70 -3.77
N TRP A 55 20.46 -4.93 -5.07
CA TRP A 55 19.18 -4.77 -5.77
C TRP A 55 18.11 -5.76 -5.28
N GLU A 56 18.49 -6.99 -5.01
CA GLU A 56 17.58 -8.04 -4.54
C GLU A 56 17.09 -7.73 -3.13
N ALA A 57 17.98 -7.28 -2.25
CA ALA A 57 17.62 -6.81 -0.92
C ALA A 57 16.64 -5.63 -0.97
N TRP A 58 16.94 -4.62 -1.80
CA TRP A 58 16.05 -3.46 -1.96
C TRP A 58 14.68 -3.84 -2.56
N ALA A 59 14.63 -4.78 -3.51
CA ALA A 59 13.37 -5.23 -4.08
C ALA A 59 12.46 -5.85 -3.02
N VAL A 60 13.03 -6.66 -2.12
CA VAL A 60 12.25 -7.26 -1.02
C VAL A 60 11.85 -6.23 0.03
N ILE A 61 12.74 -5.28 0.38
CA ILE A 61 12.43 -4.22 1.35
C ILE A 61 11.32 -3.30 0.85
N LEU A 62 11.40 -2.87 -0.42
CA LEU A 62 10.48 -1.88 -0.97
C LEU A 62 9.16 -2.48 -1.46
N VAL A 63 9.18 -3.72 -1.95
CA VAL A 63 8.03 -4.33 -2.64
C VAL A 63 7.52 -5.60 -1.92
N GLY A 64 8.15 -6.02 -0.83
CA GLY A 64 7.70 -7.14 0.01
C GLY A 64 7.65 -8.46 -0.75
N ILE A 65 6.51 -9.16 -0.65
CA ILE A 65 6.30 -10.48 -1.27
C ILE A 65 6.50 -10.45 -2.79
N LEU A 66 6.05 -9.39 -3.47
CA LEU A 66 6.24 -9.26 -4.92
C LEU A 66 7.73 -9.11 -5.26
N GLY A 67 8.48 -8.41 -4.41
CA GLY A 67 9.94 -8.31 -4.50
C GLY A 67 10.61 -9.68 -4.37
N ILE A 68 10.17 -10.49 -3.40
CA ILE A 68 10.65 -11.87 -3.20
C ILE A 68 10.43 -12.70 -4.47
N VAL A 69 9.20 -12.72 -4.99
CA VAL A 69 8.86 -13.49 -6.19
C VAL A 69 9.70 -13.05 -7.40
N ALA A 70 9.87 -11.74 -7.60
CA ALA A 70 10.67 -11.22 -8.70
C ALA A 70 12.15 -11.62 -8.58
N VAL A 71 12.72 -11.58 -7.38
CA VAL A 71 14.10 -12.02 -7.11
C VAL A 71 14.24 -13.51 -7.32
N GLU A 72 13.28 -14.32 -6.89
CA GLU A 72 13.34 -15.77 -7.05
C GLU A 72 13.24 -16.24 -8.51
N LEU A 73 12.42 -15.56 -9.31
CA LEU A 73 12.22 -15.91 -10.71
C LEU A 73 13.30 -15.32 -11.63
N GLY A 74 13.84 -14.15 -11.30
CA GLY A 74 14.68 -13.37 -12.20
C GLY A 74 16.00 -12.86 -11.62
N GLY A 75 16.33 -13.19 -10.37
CA GLY A 75 17.52 -12.70 -9.67
C GLY A 75 17.61 -11.17 -9.66
N GLU A 76 18.81 -10.64 -9.87
CA GLU A 76 19.07 -9.21 -9.95
C GLU A 76 18.25 -8.50 -11.05
N THR A 77 18.04 -9.15 -12.21
CA THR A 77 17.25 -8.56 -13.30
C THR A 77 15.78 -8.43 -12.89
N GLY A 78 15.22 -9.48 -12.27
CA GLY A 78 13.86 -9.43 -11.72
C GLY A 78 13.70 -8.35 -10.65
N ALA A 79 14.70 -8.21 -9.77
CA ALA A 79 14.75 -7.17 -8.75
C ALA A 79 14.68 -5.76 -9.34
N LYS A 80 15.47 -5.47 -10.38
CA LYS A 80 15.47 -4.17 -11.06
C LYS A 80 14.13 -3.87 -11.72
N ILE A 81 13.54 -4.87 -12.39
CA ILE A 81 12.24 -4.72 -13.07
C ILE A 81 11.15 -4.40 -12.05
N ILE A 82 11.05 -5.16 -10.96
CA ILE A 82 9.98 -4.94 -9.98
C ILE A 82 10.14 -3.59 -9.27
N ILE A 83 11.37 -3.15 -8.99
CA ILE A 83 11.64 -1.82 -8.45
C ILE A 83 11.22 -0.74 -9.45
N ALA A 84 11.59 -0.89 -10.74
CA ALA A 84 11.20 0.07 -11.77
C ALA A 84 9.67 0.18 -11.90
N LEU A 85 8.96 -0.95 -11.87
CA LEU A 85 7.50 -0.98 -11.87
C LEU A 85 6.90 -0.31 -10.63
N ALA A 86 7.46 -0.56 -9.44
CA ALA A 86 7.02 0.11 -8.21
C ALA A 86 7.22 1.63 -8.29
N LEU A 87 8.36 2.09 -8.84
CA LEU A 87 8.66 3.51 -9.01
C LEU A 87 7.74 4.19 -10.03
N LEU A 88 7.25 3.48 -11.05
CA LEU A 88 6.24 4.02 -11.99
C LEU A 88 4.91 4.35 -11.30
N GLY A 89 4.62 3.74 -10.14
CA GLY A 89 3.45 4.10 -9.34
C GLY A 89 3.54 5.49 -8.72
N ILE A 90 4.75 6.04 -8.53
CA ILE A 90 4.96 7.35 -7.89
C ILE A 90 4.30 8.48 -8.70
N PRO A 91 4.55 8.64 -10.01
CA PRO A 91 3.83 9.62 -10.84
C PRO A 91 2.30 9.49 -10.75
N VAL A 92 1.77 8.26 -10.72
CA VAL A 92 0.32 8.03 -10.61
C VAL A 92 -0.21 8.54 -9.27
N LEU A 93 0.50 8.27 -8.18
CA LEU A 93 0.14 8.79 -6.85
C LEU A 93 0.22 10.31 -6.80
N PHE A 94 1.21 10.94 -7.45
CA PHE A 94 1.29 12.39 -7.56
C PHE A 94 0.12 12.99 -8.35
N ILE A 95 -0.29 12.34 -9.45
CA ILE A 95 -1.46 12.77 -10.24
C ILE A 95 -2.73 12.68 -9.40
N ILE A 96 -2.95 11.55 -8.71
CA ILE A 96 -4.11 11.37 -7.83
C ILE A 96 -4.10 12.42 -6.72
N PHE A 97 -2.97 12.61 -6.06
CA PHE A 97 -2.83 13.62 -5.01
C PHE A 97 -3.12 15.04 -5.53
N ALA A 98 -2.55 15.41 -6.68
CA ALA A 98 -2.78 16.71 -7.30
C ALA A 98 -4.25 16.90 -7.70
N ALA A 99 -4.92 15.86 -8.20
CA ALA A 99 -6.34 15.90 -8.52
C ALA A 99 -7.20 16.09 -7.27
N VAL A 100 -6.89 15.35 -6.20
CA VAL A 100 -7.58 15.47 -4.90
C VAL A 100 -7.39 16.87 -4.32
N VAL A 101 -6.16 17.36 -4.22
CA VAL A 101 -5.87 18.72 -3.69
C VAL A 101 -6.48 19.81 -4.58
N GLY A 102 -6.34 19.69 -5.90
CA GLY A 102 -6.94 20.62 -6.86
C GLY A 102 -8.45 20.71 -6.73
N SER A 103 -9.13 19.59 -6.46
CA SER A 103 -10.59 19.59 -6.23
C SER A 103 -11.01 20.42 -5.01
N PHE A 104 -10.19 20.44 -3.95
CA PHE A 104 -10.41 21.28 -2.77
C PHE A 104 -10.14 22.77 -3.05
N VAL A 105 -9.12 23.08 -3.85
CA VAL A 105 -8.74 24.47 -4.18
C VAL A 105 -9.73 25.12 -5.15
N VAL A 106 -10.26 24.37 -6.13
CA VAL A 106 -11.20 24.88 -7.13
C VAL A 106 -12.65 24.94 -6.57
N GLY A 107 -12.89 24.49 -5.34
CA GLY A 107 -14.21 24.54 -4.70
C GLY A 107 -15.25 23.61 -5.34
N MET A 108 -14.82 22.63 -6.13
CA MET A 108 -15.71 21.70 -6.81
C MET A 108 -16.06 20.53 -5.89
N GLY A 109 -17.19 20.66 -5.18
CA GLY A 109 -17.76 19.62 -4.34
C GLY A 109 -18.09 18.32 -5.11
N ASN A 110 -17.32 17.27 -4.81
CA ASN A 110 -17.71 15.87 -4.59
C ASN A 110 -18.49 15.04 -5.66
N ALA A 111 -18.86 15.55 -6.84
CA ALA A 111 -19.54 14.69 -7.85
C ALA A 111 -19.08 14.93 -9.30
N THR A 112 -18.89 16.19 -9.68
CA THR A 112 -18.60 16.56 -11.07
C THR A 112 -17.20 16.14 -11.52
N VAL A 113 -16.23 16.11 -10.60
CA VAL A 113 -14.84 15.72 -10.90
C VAL A 113 -14.70 14.20 -11.07
N VAL A 114 -15.35 13.39 -10.22
CA VAL A 114 -15.38 11.93 -10.39
C VAL A 114 -15.99 11.56 -11.75
N ALA A 115 -17.09 12.23 -12.13
CA ALA A 115 -17.71 12.05 -13.44
C ALA A 115 -16.78 12.45 -14.59
N LEU A 116 -16.02 13.54 -14.47
CA LEU A 116 -15.09 13.98 -15.51
C LEU A 116 -13.84 13.09 -15.61
N LEU A 117 -13.35 12.57 -14.49
CA LEU A 117 -12.18 11.69 -14.43
C LEU A 117 -12.52 10.27 -14.93
N LEU A 118 -13.74 9.77 -14.66
CA LEU A 118 -14.24 8.53 -15.28
C LEU A 118 -14.55 8.72 -16.78
N ALA A 119 -15.07 9.87 -17.19
CA ALA A 119 -15.34 10.16 -18.60
C ALA A 119 -14.05 10.35 -19.44
N GLY A 120 -12.97 10.86 -18.82
CA GLY A 120 -11.68 11.07 -19.48
C GLY A 120 -10.79 9.83 -19.63
N VAL A 121 -11.18 8.68 -19.05
CA VAL A 121 -10.46 7.39 -19.19
C VAL A 121 -11.08 6.52 -20.30
N ALA A 122 -12.15 6.98 -20.96
CA ALA A 122 -12.89 6.23 -21.98
C ALA A 122 -12.65 6.69 -23.43
N VAL A 123 -11.53 7.36 -23.74
CA VAL A 123 -11.13 7.67 -25.12
C VAL A 123 -9.66 7.31 -25.35
#